data_AF-A0A1V4BVU3-F1
#
_entry.id   AF-A0A1V4BVU3-F1
#
_cell.length_a   1.000
_cell.length_b   1.000
_cell.length_c   1.000
_cell.angle_alpha   90.00
_cell.angle_beta   90.00
_cell.angle_gamma   90.00
#
_symmetry.space_group_name_H-M   'P 1'
#
loop_
_entity.id
_entity.type
_entity.pdbx_description
1 polymer ?
#
loop_
_entity_poly.entity_id
_entity_poly.type
_entity_poly.pdbx_seq_one_letter_code
_entity_poly.pdbx_strand_id
1 'polypeptide(L)'
;MRSIAIQQKQTIIYPRMPLAIYREIASHLEQVQGVETHLTPQQFQQFDYHQSQIGSLEINYTETFQESDRPLVTAILDYYAQRHGSYRLS
;
A
#
# COMPACT_ATOMS: atom_id res chain seq x y z
N MET A 1 -1.70 27.23 1.65
CA MET A 1 -2.07 25.80 1.47
C MET A 1 -2.28 25.23 2.86
N ARG A 2 -3.44 24.63 3.16
CA ARG A 2 -3.63 23.88 4.41
C ARG A 2 -2.85 22.57 4.29
N SER A 3 -2.04 22.25 5.28
CA SER A 3 -1.45 20.91 5.40
C SER A 3 -2.56 19.94 5.78
N ILE A 4 -2.75 18.90 4.98
CA ILE A 4 -3.68 17.81 5.30
C ILE A 4 -3.01 16.95 6.38
N ALA A 5 -3.68 16.77 7.52
CA ALA A 5 -3.14 15.96 8.62
C ALA A 5 -3.37 14.47 8.37
N ILE A 6 -2.33 13.64 8.60
CA ILE A 6 -2.45 12.18 8.67
C ILE A 6 -3.05 11.81 10.02
N GLN A 7 -4.15 11.07 10.02
CA GLN A 7 -4.86 10.62 11.23
C GLN A 7 -4.52 9.18 11.60
N GLN A 8 -4.40 8.31 10.61
CA GLN A 8 -4.05 6.91 10.81
C GLN A 8 -3.07 6.46 9.73
N LYS A 9 -2.19 5.55 10.10
CA LYS A 9 -1.24 4.90 9.19
C LYS A 9 -1.32 3.40 9.36
N GLN A 10 -1.17 2.68 8.26
CA GLN A 10 -0.89 1.24 8.26
C GLN A 10 0.22 0.93 7.26
N THR A 11 1.07 -0.03 7.60
CA THR A 11 2.15 -0.49 6.72
C THR A 11 1.91 -1.95 6.39
N ILE A 12 1.93 -2.29 5.10
CA ILE A 12 1.74 -3.66 4.63
C ILE A 12 2.93 -4.14 3.81
N ILE A 13 3.19 -5.44 3.88
CA ILE A 13 4.27 -6.10 3.15
C ILE A 13 3.71 -7.31 2.40
N TYR A 14 3.89 -7.32 1.09
CA TYR A 14 3.77 -8.48 0.21
C TYR A 14 5.17 -9.02 -0.14
N PRO A 15 5.64 -10.12 0.46
CA PRO A 15 7.05 -10.54 0.35
C PRO A 15 7.54 -10.86 -1.07
N ARG A 16 6.63 -11.31 -1.95
CA ARG A 16 6.95 -11.79 -3.31
C ARG A 16 6.26 -10.99 -4.41
N MET A 17 5.62 -9.88 -4.07
CA MET A 17 4.88 -9.09 -5.05
C MET A 17 5.85 -8.29 -5.93
N PRO A 18 5.71 -8.33 -7.26
CA PRO A 18 6.55 -7.54 -8.16
C PRO A 18 6.37 -6.03 -7.99
N LEU A 19 7.41 -5.25 -8.31
CA LEU A 19 7.39 -3.78 -8.26
C LEU A 19 6.19 -3.17 -9.00
N ALA A 20 5.90 -3.65 -10.21
CA ALA A 20 4.80 -3.13 -11.02
C ALA A 20 3.45 -3.29 -10.30
N ILE A 21 3.24 -4.42 -9.62
CA ILE A 21 2.01 -4.69 -8.88
C ILE A 21 1.93 -3.81 -7.62
N TYR A 22 3.04 -3.56 -6.92
CA TYR A 22 3.09 -2.59 -5.83
C TYR A 22 2.69 -1.17 -6.27
N ARG A 23 3.11 -0.76 -7.47
CA ARG A 23 2.72 0.53 -8.04
C ARG A 23 1.23 0.55 -8.41
N GLU A 24 0.71 -0.55 -8.94
CA GLU A 24 -0.72 -0.67 -9.29
C GLU A 24 -1.62 -0.59 -8.06
N ILE A 25 -1.30 -1.34 -6.98
CA ILE A 25 -2.08 -1.28 -5.73
C ILE A 25 -2.01 0.11 -5.09
N ALA A 26 -0.84 0.75 -5.10
CA ALA A 26 -0.67 2.13 -4.63
C ALA A 26 -1.60 3.09 -5.40
N SER A 27 -1.59 3.02 -6.73
CA SER A 27 -2.47 3.84 -7.57
C SER A 27 -3.95 3.56 -7.36
N HIS A 28 -4.37 2.32 -7.11
CA HIS A 28 -5.78 2.02 -6.78
C HIS A 28 -6.17 2.56 -5.41
N LEU A 29 -5.29 2.47 -4.41
CA LEU A 29 -5.56 3.01 -3.08
C LEU A 29 -5.67 4.54 -3.09
N GLU A 30 -4.83 5.23 -3.86
CA GLU A 30 -4.85 6.69 -4.02
C GLU A 30 -6.12 7.21 -4.75
N GLN A 31 -6.93 6.33 -5.36
CA GLN A 31 -8.24 6.70 -5.89
C GLN A 31 -9.30 6.84 -4.79
N VAL A 32 -9.04 6.32 -3.59
CA VAL A 32 -9.94 6.47 -2.43
C VAL A 32 -9.68 7.83 -1.78
N GLN A 33 -10.75 8.61 -1.60
CA GLN A 33 -10.63 9.96 -1.04
C GLN A 33 -9.93 9.93 0.32
N GLY A 34 -8.87 10.73 0.44
CA GLY A 34 -8.12 10.88 1.69
C GLY A 34 -7.15 9.75 2.01
N VAL A 35 -6.90 8.83 1.06
CA VAL A 35 -5.83 7.85 1.14
C VAL A 35 -4.62 8.36 0.36
N GLU A 36 -3.47 8.40 1.03
CA GLU A 36 -2.15 8.64 0.42
C GLU A 36 -1.29 7.39 0.59
N THR A 37 -0.40 7.11 -0.36
CA THR A 37 0.51 5.96 -0.25
C THR A 37 1.97 6.32 -0.37
N HIS A 38 2.82 5.51 0.25
CA HIS A 38 4.26 5.61 0.13
C HIS A 38 4.91 4.23 0.00
N LEU A 39 5.68 4.04 -1.08
CA LEU A 39 6.44 2.81 -1.31
C LEU A 39 7.85 2.97 -0.75
N THR A 40 8.22 2.13 0.21
CA THR A 40 9.61 2.06 0.70
C THR A 40 10.39 1.06 -0.14
N PRO A 41 11.50 1.47 -0.80
CA PRO A 41 12.35 0.55 -1.54
C PRO A 41 12.92 -0.54 -0.64
N GLN A 42 13.12 -1.74 -1.20
CA GLN A 42 13.81 -2.81 -0.51
C GLN A 42 15.30 -2.46 -0.34
N GLN A 43 15.90 -2.89 0.77
CA GLN A 43 17.30 -2.58 1.11
C GLN A 43 18.29 -3.70 0.78
N PHE A 44 17.92 -4.66 -0.07
CA PHE A 44 18.82 -5.75 -0.47
C PHE A 44 20.01 -5.19 -1.26
N GLN A 45 21.23 -5.66 -0.92
CA GLN A 45 22.45 -5.26 -1.61
C GLN A 45 22.59 -5.91 -2.99
N GLN A 46 21.89 -7.01 -3.24
CA GLN A 46 21.89 -7.74 -4.49
C GLN A 46 20.51 -7.72 -5.12
N PHE A 47 20.46 -7.44 -6.41
CA PHE A 47 19.23 -7.44 -7.19
C PHE A 47 18.84 -8.88 -7.57
N ASP A 48 17.59 -9.26 -7.29
CA ASP A 48 17.00 -10.54 -7.67
C ASP A 48 15.60 -10.30 -8.24
N TYR A 49 15.38 -10.70 -9.49
CA TYR A 49 14.07 -10.57 -10.16
C TYR A 49 12.96 -11.38 -9.46
N HIS A 50 13.33 -12.38 -8.66
CA HIS A 50 12.38 -13.22 -7.92
C HIS A 50 12.04 -12.66 -6.53
N GLN A 51 12.67 -11.55 -6.13
CA GLN A 51 12.40 -10.87 -4.86
C GLN A 51 11.67 -9.54 -5.09
N SER A 52 10.84 -9.15 -4.13
CA SER A 52 10.21 -7.83 -4.16
C SER A 52 11.28 -6.74 -4.05
N GLN A 53 11.28 -5.81 -5.01
CA GLN A 53 12.10 -4.59 -4.96
C GLN A 53 11.51 -3.53 -4.03
N ILE A 54 10.30 -3.75 -3.51
CA ILE A 54 9.64 -2.92 -2.52
C ILE A 54 9.66 -3.64 -1.17
N GLY A 55 10.11 -2.92 -0.13
CA GLY A 55 10.11 -3.41 1.25
C GLY A 55 8.73 -3.33 1.90
N SER A 56 8.00 -2.25 1.64
CA SER A 56 6.65 -2.04 2.17
C SER A 56 5.84 -1.02 1.37
N LEU A 57 4.52 -1.10 1.55
CA LEU A 57 3.55 -0.07 1.18
C LEU A 57 2.97 0.53 2.46
N GLU A 58 3.20 1.81 2.66
CA GLU A 58 2.54 2.60 3.69
C GLU A 58 1.26 3.22 3.13
N ILE A 59 0.18 3.14 3.90
CA ILE A 59 -1.14 3.67 3.58
C ILE A 59 -1.48 4.66 4.69
N ASN A 60 -1.60 5.93 4.30
CA ASN A 60 -1.88 7.04 5.19
C ASN A 60 -3.32 7.50 4.97
N TYR A 61 -4.09 7.50 6.05
CA TYR A 61 -5.46 8.00 6.08
C TYR A 61 -5.42 9.42 6.62
N THR A 62 -5.81 10.35 5.78
CA THR A 62 -5.84 11.78 6.10
C THR A 62 -7.13 12.18 6.80
N GLU A 63 -7.20 13.42 7.28
CA GLU A 63 -8.44 14.00 7.83
C GLU A 63 -9.62 14.05 6.84
N THR A 64 -9.38 13.84 5.55
CA THR A 64 -10.44 13.78 4.54
C THR A 64 -10.98 12.37 4.30
N PHE A 65 -10.30 11.33 4.82
CA PHE A 65 -10.72 9.94 4.70
C PHE A 65 -12.02 9.71 5.48
N GLN A 66 -12.99 9.05 4.86
CA GLN A 66 -14.22 8.65 5.51
C GLN A 66 -14.15 7.17 5.90
N GLU A 67 -14.50 6.85 7.15
CA GLU A 67 -14.54 5.45 7.61
C GLU A 67 -15.51 4.57 6.79
N SER A 68 -16.51 5.19 6.13
CA SER A 68 -17.39 4.50 5.16
C SER A 68 -16.67 3.94 3.94
N ASP A 69 -15.47 4.47 3.61
CA ASP A 69 -14.66 4.03 2.47
C ASP A 69 -13.67 2.93 2.85
N ARG A 70 -13.54 2.60 4.14
CA ARG A 70 -12.67 1.51 4.62
C ARG A 70 -12.96 0.15 3.94
N PRO A 71 -14.22 -0.25 3.71
CA PRO A 71 -14.51 -1.49 2.97
C PRO A 71 -13.94 -1.48 1.54
N LEU A 72 -13.86 -0.34 0.87
CA LEU A 72 -13.25 -0.24 -0.46
C LEU A 72 -11.74 -0.46 -0.40
N VAL A 73 -11.07 0.14 0.59
CA VAL A 73 -9.64 -0.11 0.84
C VAL A 73 -9.40 -1.60 1.11
N THR A 74 -10.20 -2.21 1.99
CA THR A 74 -10.11 -3.65 2.27
C THR A 74 -10.32 -4.50 1.00
N ALA A 75 -11.33 -4.18 0.18
CA ALA A 75 -11.59 -4.91 -1.06
C ALA A 75 -10.41 -4.83 -2.07
N ILE A 76 -9.77 -3.66 -2.17
CA ILE A 76 -8.55 -3.50 -2.98
C ILE A 76 -7.44 -4.42 -2.45
N LEU A 77 -7.16 -4.38 -1.14
CA LEU A 77 -6.12 -5.23 -0.54
C LEU A 77 -6.42 -6.72 -0.72
N ASP A 78 -7.67 -7.13 -0.52
CA ASP A 78 -8.10 -8.53 -0.67
C ASP A 78 -7.94 -9.03 -2.11
N TYR A 79 -8.27 -8.19 -3.10
CA TYR A 79 -8.11 -8.53 -4.52
C TYR A 79 -6.66 -8.92 -4.87
N TYR A 80 -5.69 -8.15 -4.36
CA TYR A 80 -4.26 -8.43 -4.57
C TYR A 80 -3.77 -9.59 -3.71
N ALA A 81 -4.26 -9.72 -2.48
CA ALA A 81 -3.93 -10.84 -1.59
C ALA A 81 -4.32 -12.19 -2.20
N GLN A 82 -5.47 -12.28 -2.88
CA GLN A 82 -5.92 -13.49 -3.59
C GLN A 82 -5.00 -13.91 -4.74
N ARG A 83 -4.28 -12.96 -5.37
CA ARG A 83 -3.45 -13.20 -6.56
C ARG A 83 -1.96 -13.32 -6.26
N HIS A 84 -1.48 -12.60 -5.25
CA HIS A 84 -0.06 -12.47 -4.94
C HIS A 84 0.31 -12.98 -3.54
N GLY A 85 -0.66 -13.58 -2.84
CA GLY A 85 -0.53 -14.06 -1.47
C GLY A 85 -0.84 -12.98 -0.43
N SER A 86 -1.20 -13.41 0.78
CA SER A 86 -1.57 -12.50 1.86
C SER A 86 -0.46 -11.53 2.22
N TYR A 87 -0.82 -10.27 2.45
CA TYR A 87 0.07 -9.31 3.07
C TYR A 87 0.16 -9.54 4.58
N ARG A 88 1.22 -8.99 5.18
CA ARG A 88 1.34 -8.88 6.64
C ARG A 88 1.41 -7.41 7.04
N LEU A 89 0.87 -7.09 8.21
CA LEU A 89 1.05 -5.79 8.84
C LEU A 89 2.48 -5.71 9.40
N SER A 90 3.11 -4.54 9.26
CA SER A 90 4.43 -4.24 9.81
C SER A 90 4.38 -3.29 10.99
#